data_AF-A0A964RYR9-F1
#
_entry.id   AF-A0A964RYR9-F1
#
_cell.length_a   1.000
_cell.length_b   1.000
_cell.length_c   1.000
_cell.angle_alpha   90.00
_cell.angle_beta   90.00
_cell.angle_gamma   90.00
#
_symmetry.space_group_name_H-M   'P 1'
#
loop_
_entity.id
_entity.type
_entity.pdbx_description
1 polymer ?
#
loop_
_entity_poly.entity_id
_entity_poly.type
_entity_poly.pdbx_seq_one_letter_code
_entity_poly.pdbx_strand_id
1 'polypeptide(L)'
;MENRETLKGYFNTGDRPGEQEFADLIEKTVNIIDDKATVLEAEEGTNDIKFVTPLGVKESILHNVPSASQTVKGLIEIATIAEIEIGTDTLRAVTSAGAKASVIKWAPVKTVNGVIPNTTTGDVALGLEDTGWQTISTFSNSTSALDAVNSVRYRRKNGVVFLDGKIKGGTAQDGTTTGLALFTLPSGYRPARKTSFTVIKADSSSIFNVGRIDIDSTGTVYGVLYSTVWNNLSDISFLI
;
A
#
# COMPACT_ATOMS: atom_id res chain seq x y z
N MET A 1 27.78 -17.52 -71.71
CA MET A 1 26.94 -16.35 -72.04
C MET A 1 27.45 -15.79 -73.34
N GLU A 2 26.63 -15.73 -74.37
CA GLU A 2 27.02 -15.03 -75.58
C GLU A 2 27.05 -13.52 -75.34
N ASN A 3 28.00 -12.84 -75.97
CA ASN A 3 28.14 -11.40 -75.81
C ASN A 3 27.07 -10.65 -76.63
N ARG A 4 26.82 -9.39 -76.28
CA ARG A 4 25.79 -8.55 -76.91
C ARG A 4 25.95 -8.42 -78.44
N GLU A 5 27.17 -8.52 -78.95
CA GLU A 5 27.44 -8.39 -80.39
C GLU A 5 27.05 -9.66 -81.16
N THR A 6 27.28 -10.85 -80.58
CA THR A 6 26.79 -12.13 -81.11
C THR A 6 25.26 -12.14 -81.19
N LEU A 7 24.59 -11.70 -80.12
CA LEU A 7 23.13 -11.67 -80.02
C LEU A 7 22.47 -10.69 -81.01
N LYS A 8 23.16 -9.60 -81.39
CA LYS A 8 22.68 -8.67 -82.42
C LYS A 8 22.77 -9.28 -83.81
N GLY A 9 23.78 -10.10 -84.07
CA GLY A 9 23.97 -10.81 -85.34
C GLY A 9 22.77 -11.67 -85.71
N TYR A 10 22.11 -12.26 -84.73
CA TYR A 10 20.93 -13.11 -84.89
C TYR A 10 19.66 -12.42 -85.41
N PHE A 11 19.63 -11.08 -85.39
CA PHE A 11 18.56 -10.30 -86.01
C PHE A 11 18.83 -9.99 -87.49
N ASN A 12 20.01 -10.33 -88.03
CA ASN A 12 20.28 -10.23 -89.45
C ASN A 12 19.63 -11.39 -90.22
N THR A 13 19.18 -11.11 -91.45
CA THR A 13 18.53 -12.10 -92.31
C THR A 13 19.53 -13.19 -92.70
N GLY A 14 19.30 -14.43 -92.25
CA GLY A 14 20.14 -15.59 -92.56
C GLY A 14 20.93 -16.15 -91.38
N ASP A 15 21.10 -15.36 -90.32
CA ASP A 15 21.87 -15.73 -89.12
C ASP A 15 20.97 -16.08 -87.93
N ARG A 16 19.72 -16.50 -88.19
CA ARG A 16 18.82 -16.89 -87.09
C ARG A 16 19.37 -18.14 -86.39
N PRO A 17 19.41 -18.16 -85.04
CA PRO A 17 19.83 -19.34 -84.30
C PRO A 17 18.99 -20.54 -84.67
N GLY A 18 19.59 -21.72 -84.65
CA GLY A 18 18.86 -22.98 -84.75
C GLY A 18 17.92 -23.16 -83.55
N GLU A 19 16.94 -24.07 -83.68
CA GLU A 19 15.93 -24.35 -82.64
C GLU A 19 16.56 -24.66 -81.26
N GLN A 20 17.69 -25.37 -81.24
CA GLN A 20 18.42 -25.71 -80.02
C GLN A 20 19.08 -24.48 -79.37
N GLU A 21 19.66 -23.58 -80.17
CA GLU A 21 20.30 -22.35 -79.68
C GLU A 21 19.24 -21.35 -79.17
N PHE A 22 18.03 -21.39 -79.75
CA PHE A 22 16.88 -20.63 -79.27
C PHE A 22 16.35 -21.15 -77.93
N ALA A 23 16.34 -22.47 -77.74
CA ALA A 23 15.99 -23.09 -76.46
C ALA A 23 16.97 -22.65 -75.36
N ASP A 24 18.28 -22.70 -75.63
CA ASP A 24 19.33 -22.27 -74.70
C ASP A 24 19.27 -20.76 -74.38
N LEU A 25 18.83 -19.92 -75.35
CA LEU A 25 18.64 -18.47 -75.16
C LEU A 25 17.42 -18.16 -74.28
N ILE A 26 16.34 -18.94 -74.40
CA ILE A 26 15.09 -18.78 -73.65
C ILE A 26 15.24 -19.33 -72.22
N GLU A 27 15.99 -20.41 -72.04
CA GLU A 27 16.07 -21.15 -70.77
C GLU A 27 16.68 -20.33 -69.62
N LYS A 28 17.54 -19.35 -69.93
CA LYS A 28 18.16 -18.50 -68.90
C LYS A 28 17.22 -17.44 -68.28
N THR A 29 16.10 -17.13 -68.92
CA THR A 29 15.15 -16.11 -68.41
C THR A 29 13.86 -16.69 -67.81
N VAL A 30 13.68 -18.01 -67.81
CA VAL A 30 12.39 -18.64 -67.47
C VAL A 30 12.51 -19.76 -66.42
N ASN A 31 13.68 -19.98 -65.80
CA ASN A 31 13.74 -20.81 -64.59
C ASN A 31 13.43 -20.01 -63.32
N ILE A 32 12.17 -19.58 -63.21
CA ILE A 32 11.57 -19.03 -61.97
C ILE A 32 11.82 -19.97 -60.77
N ILE A 33 12.01 -21.26 -61.02
CA ILE A 33 12.33 -22.26 -59.99
C ILE A 33 13.76 -22.08 -59.44
N ASP A 34 14.73 -21.72 -60.28
CA ASP A 34 16.13 -21.52 -59.86
C ASP A 34 16.32 -20.17 -59.14
N ASP A 35 15.55 -19.15 -59.53
CA ASP A 35 15.55 -17.82 -58.93
C ASP A 35 14.73 -17.74 -57.62
N LYS A 36 13.92 -18.77 -57.33
CA LYS A 36 13.15 -18.87 -56.10
C LYS A 36 14.04 -19.39 -54.96
N ALA A 37 14.02 -18.67 -53.84
CA ALA A 37 14.63 -19.14 -52.61
C ALA A 37 13.87 -20.36 -52.04
N THR A 38 14.63 -21.37 -51.63
CA THR A 38 14.14 -22.42 -50.73
C THR A 38 13.92 -21.87 -49.33
N VAL A 39 13.22 -22.64 -48.48
CA VAL A 39 12.98 -22.26 -47.07
C VAL A 39 14.29 -22.13 -46.30
N LEU A 40 15.23 -23.05 -46.52
CA LEU A 40 16.55 -23.02 -45.91
C LEU A 40 17.33 -21.75 -46.30
N GLU A 41 17.34 -21.40 -47.60
CA GLU A 41 18.00 -20.17 -48.06
C GLU A 41 17.36 -18.92 -47.45
N ALA A 42 16.05 -18.92 -47.29
CA ALA A 42 15.32 -17.82 -46.65
C ALA A 42 15.56 -17.75 -45.12
N GLU A 43 15.76 -18.90 -44.46
CA GLU A 43 16.09 -18.98 -43.03
C GLU A 43 17.52 -18.53 -42.73
N GLU A 44 18.49 -18.90 -43.57
CA GLU A 44 19.88 -18.49 -43.45
C GLU A 44 20.09 -17.01 -43.78
N GLY A 45 19.29 -16.45 -44.69
CA GLY A 45 19.28 -15.02 -45.01
C GLY A 45 20.58 -14.49 -45.64
N THR A 46 21.37 -15.36 -46.28
CA THR A 46 22.70 -15.03 -46.84
C THR A 46 22.66 -14.63 -48.31
N ASN A 47 21.62 -15.02 -49.06
CA ASN A 47 21.50 -14.80 -50.50
C ASN A 47 20.63 -13.57 -50.80
N ASP A 48 21.20 -12.55 -51.45
CA ASP A 48 20.54 -11.29 -51.82
C ASP A 48 20.02 -11.25 -53.28
N ILE A 49 20.17 -12.35 -54.04
CA ILE A 49 19.80 -12.44 -55.46
C ILE A 49 18.46 -13.16 -55.65
N LYS A 50 18.15 -14.18 -54.84
CA LYS A 50 16.92 -14.98 -54.97
C LYS A 50 15.70 -14.28 -54.39
N PHE A 51 14.53 -14.50 -54.99
CA PHE A 51 13.26 -13.98 -54.45
C PHE A 51 12.60 -14.99 -53.48
N VAL A 52 11.98 -14.47 -52.42
CA VAL A 52 11.22 -15.27 -51.45
C VAL A 52 9.73 -15.23 -51.77
N THR A 53 9.01 -16.33 -51.54
CA THR A 53 7.54 -16.39 -51.72
C THR A 53 6.81 -16.13 -50.41
N PRO A 54 5.51 -15.74 -50.42
CA PRO A 54 4.73 -15.59 -49.18
C PRO A 54 4.73 -16.85 -48.30
N LEU A 55 4.78 -18.05 -48.90
CA LEU A 55 4.93 -19.30 -48.16
C LEU A 55 6.30 -19.41 -47.49
N GLY A 56 7.38 -19.15 -48.23
CA GLY A 56 8.74 -19.15 -47.68
C GLY A 56 8.90 -18.13 -46.54
N VAL A 57 8.35 -16.92 -46.68
CA VAL A 57 8.33 -15.91 -45.61
C VAL A 57 7.60 -16.43 -44.37
N LYS A 58 6.43 -17.05 -44.54
CA LYS A 58 5.65 -17.61 -43.43
C LYS A 58 6.43 -18.70 -42.68
N GLU A 59 7.07 -19.60 -43.41
CA GLU A 59 7.86 -20.70 -42.83
C GLU A 59 9.11 -20.18 -42.10
N SER A 60 9.87 -19.27 -42.73
CA SER A 60 11.05 -18.66 -42.11
C SER A 60 10.70 -17.87 -40.84
N ILE A 61 9.56 -17.17 -40.80
CA ILE A 61 9.10 -16.47 -39.57
C ILE A 61 8.76 -17.47 -38.47
N LEU A 62 8.06 -18.56 -38.79
CA LEU A 62 7.65 -19.56 -37.81
C LEU A 62 8.84 -20.29 -37.19
N HIS A 63 9.89 -20.54 -37.97
CA HIS A 63 11.11 -21.19 -37.48
C HIS A 63 11.98 -20.21 -36.66
N ASN A 64 12.21 -19.01 -37.16
CA ASN A 64 13.17 -18.08 -36.56
C ASN A 64 12.64 -17.29 -35.37
N VAL A 65 11.32 -17.26 -35.16
CA VAL A 65 10.71 -16.54 -34.04
C VAL A 65 10.09 -17.54 -33.05
N PRO A 66 10.85 -17.99 -32.03
CA PRO A 66 10.34 -18.93 -31.03
C PRO A 66 9.31 -18.25 -30.11
N SER A 67 8.68 -19.04 -29.24
CA SER A 67 7.93 -18.49 -28.10
C SER A 67 8.87 -17.77 -27.13
N ALA A 68 8.40 -16.65 -26.57
CA ALA A 68 9.14 -15.91 -25.56
C ALA A 68 9.30 -16.72 -24.27
N SER A 69 10.45 -16.56 -23.63
CA SER A 69 10.73 -17.04 -22.28
C SER A 69 11.62 -16.04 -21.54
N GLN A 70 11.98 -16.33 -20.30
CA GLN A 70 12.88 -15.47 -19.52
C GLN A 70 14.30 -15.40 -20.13
N THR A 71 14.71 -16.40 -20.92
CA THR A 71 16.05 -16.48 -21.51
C THR A 71 16.05 -16.36 -23.04
N VAL A 72 14.89 -16.47 -23.69
CA VAL A 72 14.74 -16.46 -25.15
C VAL A 72 13.74 -15.39 -25.55
N LYS A 73 14.14 -14.48 -26.45
CA LYS A 73 13.22 -13.50 -27.06
C LYS A 73 12.30 -14.22 -28.05
N GLY A 74 11.04 -13.82 -28.11
CA GLY A 74 10.07 -14.49 -28.96
C GLY A 74 8.69 -13.83 -28.98
N LEU A 75 7.73 -14.52 -29.60
CA LEU A 75 6.32 -14.14 -29.57
C LEU A 75 5.72 -14.45 -28.19
N ILE A 76 4.86 -13.56 -27.70
CA ILE A 76 4.18 -13.71 -26.42
C ILE A 76 2.69 -13.44 -26.59
N GLU A 77 1.86 -14.25 -25.92
CA GLU A 77 0.42 -14.02 -25.86
C GLU A 77 0.07 -13.03 -24.74
N ILE A 78 -1.04 -12.31 -24.90
CA ILE A 78 -1.56 -11.41 -23.88
C ILE A 78 -2.51 -12.17 -22.97
N ALA A 79 -2.27 -12.10 -21.66
CA ALA A 79 -3.13 -12.71 -20.66
C ALA A 79 -4.50 -12.01 -20.60
N THR A 80 -5.54 -12.79 -20.40
CA THR A 80 -6.87 -12.32 -20.05
C THR A 80 -6.91 -11.77 -18.63
N ILE A 81 -7.93 -10.97 -18.30
CA ILE A 81 -8.10 -10.44 -16.93
C ILE A 81 -8.24 -11.59 -15.91
N ALA A 82 -8.93 -12.68 -16.28
CA ALA A 82 -9.08 -13.84 -15.40
C ALA A 82 -7.74 -14.52 -15.06
N GLU A 83 -6.87 -14.72 -16.06
CA GLU A 83 -5.54 -15.28 -15.86
C GLU A 83 -4.67 -14.36 -15.01
N ILE A 84 -4.74 -13.05 -15.24
CA ILE A 84 -3.99 -12.04 -14.49
C ILE A 84 -4.40 -11.99 -13.02
N GLU A 85 -5.70 -12.14 -12.74
CA GLU A 85 -6.21 -12.17 -11.37
C GLU A 85 -5.86 -13.45 -10.63
N ILE A 86 -5.70 -14.58 -11.33
CA ILE A 86 -5.23 -15.86 -10.76
C ILE A 86 -3.71 -15.82 -10.54
N GLY A 87 -2.95 -15.22 -11.46
CA GLY A 87 -1.53 -14.93 -11.31
C GLY A 87 -0.59 -16.16 -11.38
N THR A 88 -1.01 -17.24 -12.04
CA THR A 88 -0.21 -18.48 -12.14
C THR A 88 0.52 -18.64 -13.48
N ASP A 89 0.08 -17.92 -14.52
CA ASP A 89 0.66 -18.03 -15.85
C ASP A 89 1.97 -17.23 -15.95
N THR A 90 3.05 -17.91 -16.36
CA THR A 90 4.39 -17.33 -16.52
C THR A 90 4.79 -17.12 -17.99
N LEU A 91 3.93 -17.51 -18.95
CA LEU A 91 4.19 -17.47 -20.39
C LEU A 91 3.46 -16.33 -21.11
N ARG A 92 2.56 -15.62 -20.42
CA ARG A 92 1.76 -14.53 -21.00
C ARG A 92 2.12 -13.16 -20.44
N ALA A 93 2.02 -12.14 -21.29
CA ALA A 93 2.24 -10.76 -20.92
C ALA A 93 0.98 -10.10 -20.36
N VAL A 94 1.17 -9.10 -19.50
CA VAL A 94 0.07 -8.29 -18.94
C VAL A 94 -0.04 -6.95 -19.67
N THR A 95 -1.27 -6.48 -19.87
CA THR A 95 -1.52 -5.09 -20.32
C THR A 95 -1.59 -4.15 -19.12
N SER A 96 -1.53 -2.83 -19.37
CA SER A 96 -1.75 -1.82 -18.32
C SER A 96 -3.14 -1.96 -17.66
N ALA A 97 -4.17 -2.31 -18.44
CA ALA A 97 -5.51 -2.58 -17.93
C ALA A 97 -5.55 -3.82 -17.03
N GLY A 98 -4.86 -4.90 -17.44
CA GLY A 98 -4.74 -6.11 -16.64
C GLY A 98 -3.97 -5.90 -15.33
N ALA A 99 -2.84 -5.19 -15.39
CA ALA A 99 -2.07 -4.81 -14.21
C ALA A 99 -2.92 -3.99 -13.21
N LYS A 100 -3.69 -3.01 -13.72
CA LYS A 100 -4.64 -2.25 -12.90
C LYS A 100 -5.70 -3.14 -12.25
N ALA A 101 -6.27 -4.10 -12.99
CA ALA A 101 -7.26 -5.03 -12.44
C ALA A 101 -6.69 -5.89 -11.30
N SER A 102 -5.49 -6.44 -11.48
CA SER A 102 -4.79 -7.22 -10.43
C SER A 102 -4.54 -6.39 -9.18
N VAL A 103 -4.03 -5.16 -9.34
CA VAL A 103 -3.80 -4.25 -8.22
C VAL A 103 -5.09 -3.92 -7.49
N ILE A 104 -6.18 -3.58 -8.20
CA ILE A 104 -7.47 -3.28 -7.56
C ILE A 104 -7.98 -4.48 -6.75
N LYS A 105 -7.81 -5.70 -7.25
CA LYS A 105 -8.29 -6.92 -6.58
C LYS A 105 -7.48 -7.28 -5.34
N TRP A 106 -6.17 -7.14 -5.40
CA TRP A 106 -5.26 -7.71 -4.40
C TRP A 106 -4.58 -6.68 -3.48
N ALA A 107 -4.51 -5.40 -3.86
CA ALA A 107 -3.88 -4.36 -3.05
C ALA A 107 -4.67 -3.93 -1.80
N PRO A 108 -6.02 -3.91 -1.77
CA PRO A 108 -6.75 -3.45 -0.59
C PRO A 108 -6.45 -4.29 0.65
N VAL A 109 -6.09 -3.62 1.76
CA VAL A 109 -6.06 -4.24 3.07
C VAL A 109 -7.46 -4.76 3.38
N LYS A 110 -7.60 -6.03 3.78
CA LYS A 110 -8.92 -6.60 4.07
C LYS A 110 -9.38 -6.27 5.48
N THR A 111 -8.46 -6.36 6.44
CA THR A 111 -8.70 -6.01 7.84
C THR A 111 -7.40 -5.64 8.53
N VAL A 112 -7.47 -4.76 9.53
CA VAL A 112 -6.42 -4.58 10.54
C VAL A 112 -7.05 -4.84 11.90
N ASN A 113 -6.57 -5.87 12.62
CA ASN A 113 -7.13 -6.28 13.91
C ASN A 113 -8.66 -6.46 13.90
N GLY A 114 -9.21 -7.03 12.81
CA GLY A 114 -10.65 -7.25 12.64
C GLY A 114 -11.45 -6.02 12.15
N VAL A 115 -10.82 -4.84 12.05
CA VAL A 115 -11.45 -3.65 11.47
C VAL A 115 -11.33 -3.68 9.96
N ILE A 116 -12.47 -3.64 9.27
CA ILE A 116 -12.54 -3.53 7.80
C ILE A 116 -12.23 -2.09 7.39
N PRO A 117 -11.29 -1.84 6.45
CA PRO A 117 -11.02 -0.49 5.98
C PRO A 117 -12.18 0.12 5.20
N ASN A 118 -12.21 1.44 5.13
CA ASN A 118 -13.17 2.17 4.32
C ASN A 118 -13.06 1.73 2.85
N THR A 119 -14.19 1.33 2.25
CA THR A 119 -14.22 0.77 0.89
C THR A 119 -13.93 1.80 -0.21
N THR A 120 -13.98 3.09 0.11
CA THR A 120 -13.74 4.20 -0.81
C THR A 120 -12.33 4.78 -0.67
N THR A 121 -11.86 4.98 0.55
CA THR A 121 -10.55 5.61 0.81
C THR A 121 -9.43 4.62 1.13
N GLY A 122 -9.77 3.39 1.52
CA GLY A 122 -8.81 2.40 2.03
C GLY A 122 -8.33 2.66 3.45
N ASP A 123 -8.86 3.70 4.12
CA ASP A 123 -8.43 4.06 5.47
C ASP A 123 -8.93 3.06 6.52
N VAL A 124 -8.06 2.75 7.48
CA VAL A 124 -8.41 1.95 8.66
C VAL A 124 -8.67 2.90 9.83
N ALA A 125 -9.93 3.01 10.25
CA ALA A 125 -10.27 3.69 11.49
C ALA A 125 -10.08 2.71 12.66
N LEU A 126 -8.98 2.83 13.42
CA LEU A 126 -8.66 1.93 14.54
C LEU A 126 -9.64 1.99 15.73
N GLY A 127 -10.75 2.73 15.61
CA GLY A 127 -11.82 2.76 16.62
C GLY A 127 -11.29 3.13 18.00
N LEU A 128 -10.33 4.06 18.06
CA LEU A 128 -9.72 4.50 19.31
C LEU A 128 -10.82 5.05 20.23
N GLU A 129 -11.15 4.27 21.27
CA GLU A 129 -12.20 4.61 22.23
C GLU A 129 -11.89 5.97 22.87
N ASP A 130 -12.86 6.89 22.87
CA ASP A 130 -12.86 8.10 23.72
C ASP A 130 -14.25 8.24 24.33
N THR A 131 -14.35 8.14 25.65
CA THR A 131 -15.64 8.23 26.35
C THR A 131 -16.21 9.65 26.39
N GLY A 132 -15.45 10.64 25.92
CA GLY A 132 -15.73 12.06 26.15
C GLY A 132 -15.50 12.44 27.62
N TRP A 133 -15.41 13.75 27.87
CA TRP A 133 -15.28 14.29 29.23
C TRP A 133 -16.59 14.15 30.01
N GLN A 134 -16.50 13.56 31.19
CA GLN A 134 -17.59 13.39 32.16
C GLN A 134 -17.26 14.15 33.44
N THR A 135 -18.24 14.81 34.04
CA THR A 135 -18.05 15.64 35.24
C THR A 135 -18.20 14.81 36.52
N ILE A 136 -17.34 15.04 37.51
CA ILE A 136 -17.53 14.55 38.88
C ILE A 136 -18.56 15.45 39.57
N SER A 137 -19.68 14.87 39.98
CA SER A 137 -20.77 15.58 40.67
C SER A 137 -20.86 15.28 42.17
N THR A 138 -20.22 14.19 42.63
CA THR A 138 -20.27 13.74 44.02
C THR A 138 -18.88 13.80 44.63
N PHE A 139 -18.72 14.66 45.62
CA PHE A 139 -17.47 14.86 46.34
C PHE A 139 -17.58 14.38 47.79
N SER A 140 -16.44 14.05 48.39
CA SER A 140 -16.31 13.62 49.78
C SER A 140 -15.68 14.69 50.65
N ASN A 141 -15.84 14.58 51.97
CA ASN A 141 -15.18 15.42 52.97
C ASN A 141 -15.25 16.94 52.70
N SER A 142 -16.43 17.42 52.29
CA SER A 142 -16.68 18.85 52.02
C SER A 142 -15.74 19.47 50.97
N THR A 143 -15.25 18.65 50.05
CA THR A 143 -14.50 19.11 48.87
C THR A 143 -15.45 19.45 47.72
N SER A 144 -14.99 20.26 46.78
CA SER A 144 -15.74 20.61 45.57
C SER A 144 -14.81 21.09 44.46
N ALA A 145 -15.31 21.16 43.23
CA ALA A 145 -14.59 21.85 42.15
C ALA A 145 -14.33 23.32 42.51
N LEU A 146 -13.24 23.89 41.99
CA LEU A 146 -12.87 25.28 42.27
C LEU A 146 -13.96 26.25 41.81
N ASP A 147 -14.42 26.07 40.58
CA ASP A 147 -15.48 26.84 39.92
C ASP A 147 -16.01 26.05 38.71
N ALA A 148 -16.97 26.63 37.97
CA ALA A 148 -17.58 25.98 36.81
C ALA A 148 -16.60 25.77 35.63
N VAL A 149 -15.61 26.67 35.46
CA VAL A 149 -14.62 26.60 34.38
C VAL A 149 -13.58 25.51 34.67
N ASN A 150 -13.24 25.33 35.94
CA ASN A 150 -12.29 24.34 36.45
C ASN A 150 -13.01 23.11 37.02
N SER A 151 -14.15 22.74 36.44
CA SER A 151 -14.93 21.56 36.85
C SER A 151 -14.05 20.30 36.86
N VAL A 152 -14.11 19.53 37.94
CA VAL A 152 -13.40 18.25 38.02
C VAL A 152 -14.07 17.25 37.09
N ARG A 153 -13.30 16.72 36.14
CA ARG A 153 -13.80 15.84 35.08
C ARG A 153 -12.81 14.74 34.74
N TYR A 154 -13.32 13.69 34.09
CA TYR A 154 -12.56 12.53 33.71
C TYR A 154 -12.99 12.02 32.33
N ARG A 155 -12.10 11.32 31.64
CA ARG A 155 -12.42 10.56 30.43
C ARG A 155 -11.50 9.36 30.30
N ARG A 156 -11.88 8.39 29.48
CA ARG A 156 -11.02 7.28 29.07
C ARG A 156 -10.78 7.38 27.58
N LYS A 157 -9.51 7.36 27.18
CA LYS A 157 -9.09 7.28 25.80
C LYS A 157 -8.09 6.15 25.62
N ASN A 158 -8.43 5.14 24.84
CA ASN A 158 -7.58 3.97 24.56
C ASN A 158 -6.99 3.30 25.82
N GLY A 159 -7.83 3.02 26.82
CA GLY A 159 -7.38 2.40 28.07
C GLY A 159 -6.57 3.32 28.99
N VAL A 160 -6.40 4.60 28.63
CA VAL A 160 -5.81 5.62 29.51
C VAL A 160 -6.93 6.50 30.07
N VAL A 161 -7.01 6.61 31.38
CA VAL A 161 -7.88 7.55 32.07
C VAL A 161 -7.15 8.87 32.22
N PHE A 162 -7.85 9.97 31.98
CA PHE A 162 -7.38 11.34 32.17
C PHE A 162 -8.28 12.03 33.18
N LEU A 163 -7.69 12.78 34.11
CA LEU A 163 -8.39 13.73 34.96
C LEU A 163 -8.05 15.15 34.54
N ASP A 164 -8.99 16.06 34.80
CA ASP A 164 -8.82 17.48 34.56
C ASP A 164 -9.66 18.31 35.54
N GLY A 165 -9.30 19.58 35.70
CA GLY A 165 -9.95 20.53 36.59
C GLY A 165 -9.20 20.77 37.90
N LYS A 166 -9.80 21.56 38.78
CA LYS A 166 -9.22 21.94 40.08
C LYS A 166 -10.20 21.64 41.19
N ILE A 167 -9.69 21.11 42.30
CA ILE A 167 -10.49 20.77 43.48
C ILE A 167 -10.05 21.57 44.69
N LYS A 168 -11.01 22.02 45.51
CA LYS A 168 -10.82 22.83 46.72
C LYS A 168 -11.65 22.30 47.89
N GLY A 169 -11.51 22.95 49.05
CA GLY A 169 -12.29 22.66 50.25
C GLY A 169 -11.73 21.49 51.06
N GLY A 170 -12.52 20.96 51.99
CA GLY A 170 -12.09 19.90 52.91
C GLY A 170 -11.03 20.35 53.93
N THR A 171 -10.21 19.40 54.39
CA THR A 171 -9.16 19.63 55.41
C THR A 171 -7.78 19.45 54.79
N ALA A 172 -6.87 20.40 55.02
CA ALA A 172 -5.49 20.30 54.56
C ALA A 172 -4.82 19.01 55.09
N GLN A 173 -3.95 18.40 54.30
CA GLN A 173 -3.28 17.14 54.64
C GLN A 173 -1.75 17.26 54.71
N ASP A 174 -1.24 18.49 54.79
CA ASP A 174 0.20 18.73 54.81
C ASP A 174 0.87 18.04 56.02
N GLY A 175 1.79 17.12 55.73
CA GLY A 175 2.51 16.34 56.74
C GLY A 175 1.80 15.05 57.22
N THR A 176 0.73 14.62 56.55
CA THR A 176 -0.01 13.39 56.91
C THR A 176 0.22 12.25 55.89
N THR A 177 0.03 10.99 56.33
CA THR A 177 0.24 9.80 55.49
C THR A 177 -1.05 9.14 55.00
N THR A 178 -2.21 9.49 55.57
CA THR A 178 -3.50 8.83 55.32
C THR A 178 -4.25 9.41 54.10
N GLY A 179 -4.06 10.70 53.81
CA GLY A 179 -4.70 11.41 52.70
C GLY A 179 -6.21 11.66 52.87
N LEU A 180 -6.71 12.75 52.31
CA LEU A 180 -8.13 13.13 52.33
C LEU A 180 -8.85 12.51 51.14
N ALA A 181 -9.87 11.68 51.35
CA ALA A 181 -10.70 11.18 50.24
C ALA A 181 -11.48 12.34 49.59
N LEU A 182 -11.30 12.53 48.28
CA LEU A 182 -11.83 13.66 47.52
C LEU A 182 -13.11 13.28 46.77
N PHE A 183 -13.04 12.18 46.01
CA PHE A 183 -14.15 11.58 45.28
C PHE A 183 -13.75 10.16 44.85
N THR A 184 -14.69 9.40 44.28
CA THR A 184 -14.44 8.05 43.77
C THR A 184 -14.76 7.97 42.28
N LEU A 185 -13.81 7.47 41.49
CA LEU A 185 -14.00 7.21 40.07
C LEU A 185 -14.97 6.03 39.85
N PRO A 186 -15.85 6.10 38.83
CA PRO A 186 -16.73 4.98 38.50
C PRO A 186 -15.97 3.73 38.10
N SER A 187 -16.64 2.57 38.17
CA SER A 187 -16.11 1.33 37.61
C SER A 187 -15.75 1.52 36.13
N GLY A 188 -14.61 0.98 35.69
CA GLY A 188 -14.07 1.18 34.34
C GLY A 188 -13.14 2.39 34.16
N TYR A 189 -12.95 3.20 35.20
CA TYR A 189 -12.01 4.33 35.23
C TYR A 189 -10.97 4.22 36.37
N ARG A 190 -10.85 3.05 36.98
CA ARG A 190 -10.04 2.82 38.19
C ARG A 190 -8.73 2.13 37.80
N PRO A 191 -7.59 2.53 38.38
CA PRO A 191 -6.33 1.86 38.08
C PRO A 191 -6.32 0.45 38.70
N ALA A 192 -5.59 -0.49 38.11
CA ALA A 192 -5.44 -1.84 38.67
C ALA A 192 -4.69 -1.87 40.02
N ARG A 193 -3.87 -0.84 40.29
CA ARG A 193 -3.06 -0.67 41.50
C ARG A 193 -3.07 0.79 41.92
N LYS A 194 -2.69 1.05 43.17
CA LYS A 194 -2.52 2.43 43.66
C LYS A 194 -1.48 3.17 42.81
N THR A 195 -1.87 4.31 42.26
CA THR A 195 -1.00 5.23 41.51
C THR A 195 -0.87 6.56 42.24
N SER A 196 0.30 7.18 42.18
CA SER A 196 0.61 8.45 42.85
C SER A 196 1.10 9.48 41.86
N PHE A 197 0.58 10.69 41.96
CA PHE A 197 0.88 11.81 41.07
C PHE A 197 1.30 13.03 41.87
N THR A 198 2.39 13.63 41.45
CA THR A 198 2.79 14.96 41.87
C THR A 198 1.92 15.97 41.13
N VAL A 199 1.32 16.91 41.87
CA VAL A 199 0.46 17.94 41.29
C VAL A 199 0.89 19.33 41.74
N ILE A 200 0.32 20.36 41.12
CA ILE A 200 0.44 21.74 41.60
C ILE A 200 -0.75 22.04 42.51
N LYS A 201 -0.50 22.69 43.65
CA LYS A 201 -1.53 23.23 44.56
C LYS A 201 -1.25 24.70 44.86
N ALA A 202 -2.26 25.48 45.21
CA ALA A 202 -2.05 26.79 45.86
C ALA A 202 -2.25 26.68 47.36
N ASP A 203 -1.46 27.41 48.14
CA ASP A 203 -1.74 27.64 49.55
C ASP A 203 -2.63 28.89 49.77
N SER A 204 -2.93 29.20 51.04
CA SER A 204 -3.69 30.40 51.43
C SER A 204 -3.05 31.71 51.01
N SER A 205 -1.76 31.71 50.66
CA SER A 205 -1.00 32.86 50.18
C SER A 205 -0.98 32.93 48.65
N SER A 206 -1.73 32.07 47.96
CA SER A 206 -1.73 31.92 46.50
C SER A 206 -0.37 31.57 45.91
N ILE A 207 0.54 30.99 46.71
CA ILE A 207 1.82 30.50 46.24
C ILE A 207 1.62 29.09 45.70
N PHE A 208 2.13 28.85 44.49
CA PHE A 208 2.09 27.54 43.86
C PHE A 208 3.13 26.62 44.51
N ASN A 209 2.66 25.51 45.04
CA ASN A 209 3.46 24.50 45.72
C ASN A 209 3.19 23.12 45.12
N VAL A 210 4.01 22.16 45.51
CA VAL A 210 3.83 20.75 45.13
C VAL A 210 2.80 20.10 46.04
N GLY A 211 1.79 19.48 45.43
CA GLY A 211 0.85 18.58 46.08
C GLY A 211 1.05 17.14 45.63
N ARG A 212 0.28 16.22 46.23
CA ARG A 212 0.28 14.80 45.87
C ARG A 212 -1.15 14.28 45.87
N ILE A 213 -1.53 13.68 44.74
CA ILE A 213 -2.79 12.97 44.56
C ILE A 213 -2.48 11.49 44.43
N ASP A 214 -3.15 10.67 45.22
CA ASP A 214 -3.11 9.21 45.10
C ASP A 214 -4.46 8.70 44.61
N ILE A 215 -4.45 7.68 43.75
CA ILE A 215 -5.67 7.00 43.28
C ILE A 215 -5.50 5.53 43.58
N ASP A 216 -6.37 4.96 44.40
CA ASP A 216 -6.30 3.53 44.74
C ASP A 216 -7.06 2.64 43.72
N SER A 217 -6.97 1.32 43.89
CA SER A 217 -7.65 0.37 43.02
C SER A 217 -9.18 0.35 43.18
N THR A 218 -9.70 0.96 44.25
CA THR A 218 -11.16 1.17 44.42
C THR A 218 -11.65 2.39 43.65
N GLY A 219 -10.73 3.16 43.04
CA GLY A 219 -11.02 4.40 42.33
C GLY A 219 -11.11 5.61 43.25
N THR A 220 -10.84 5.47 44.55
CA THR A 220 -10.89 6.60 45.48
C THR A 220 -9.66 7.47 45.26
N VAL A 221 -9.92 8.75 45.02
CA VAL A 221 -8.91 9.78 44.79
C VAL A 221 -8.63 10.47 46.11
N TYR A 222 -7.38 10.46 46.55
CA TYR A 222 -6.92 11.01 47.81
C TYR A 222 -6.00 12.20 47.59
N GLY A 223 -6.25 13.28 48.31
CA GLY A 223 -5.28 14.37 48.47
C GLY A 223 -4.34 14.07 49.64
N VAL A 224 -3.08 13.71 49.36
CA VAL A 224 -2.10 13.35 50.40
C VAL A 224 -1.29 14.56 50.85
N LEU A 225 -0.76 15.34 49.90
CA LEU A 225 -0.21 16.68 50.18
C LEU A 225 -1.18 17.67 49.55
N TYR A 226 -2.19 18.05 50.33
CA TYR A 226 -3.41 18.66 49.82
C TYR A 226 -3.66 20.01 50.47
N SER A 227 -3.95 21.01 49.64
CA SER A 227 -4.40 22.34 50.09
C SER A 227 -5.92 22.48 50.02
N THR A 228 -6.50 23.24 50.95
CA THR A 228 -7.92 23.60 50.90
C THR A 228 -8.25 24.68 49.88
N VAL A 229 -7.25 25.41 49.35
CA VAL A 229 -7.45 26.51 48.38
C VAL A 229 -7.74 25.98 46.99
N TRP A 230 -6.81 25.24 46.40
CA TRP A 230 -7.08 24.31 45.30
C TRP A 230 -5.88 23.41 45.02
N ASN A 231 -6.14 22.28 44.36
CA ASN A 231 -5.16 21.35 43.82
C ASN A 231 -5.52 21.07 42.36
N ASN A 232 -4.54 21.12 41.48
CA ASN A 232 -4.72 20.89 40.05
C ASN A 232 -4.73 19.40 39.75
N LEU A 233 -5.75 18.93 39.04
CA LEU A 233 -5.87 17.55 38.60
C LEU A 233 -5.58 17.41 37.10
N SER A 234 -5.45 18.52 36.38
CA SER A 234 -4.97 18.52 35.00
C SER A 234 -3.62 17.82 34.92
N ASP A 235 -3.43 17.04 33.85
CA ASP A 235 -2.26 16.20 33.55
C ASP A 235 -2.14 14.89 34.33
N ILE A 236 -3.07 14.57 35.24
CA ILE A 236 -3.14 13.21 35.79
C ILE A 236 -3.67 12.27 34.69
N SER A 237 -2.87 11.27 34.35
CA SER A 237 -3.30 10.17 33.47
C SER A 237 -2.69 8.84 33.87
N PHE A 238 -3.43 7.75 33.64
CA PHE A 238 -2.99 6.40 34.00
C PHE A 238 -3.70 5.31 33.19
N LEU A 239 -3.05 4.15 33.11
CA LEU A 239 -3.61 2.94 32.51
C LEU A 239 -4.56 2.24 33.48
N ILE A 240 -5.63 1.67 32.94
CA ILE A 240 -6.58 0.80 33.66
C ILE A 240 -6.36 -0.67 33.35
#